data_AF-A0A2M7R568-F1
#
_entry.id   AF-A0A2M7R568-F1
#
_cell.length_a   1.000
_cell.length_b   1.000
_cell.length_c   1.000
_cell.angle_alpha   90.00
_cell.angle_beta   90.00
_cell.angle_gamma   90.00
#
_symmetry.space_group_name_H-M   'P 1'
#
loop_
_entity.id
_entity.type
_entity.pdbx_description
1 polymer ?
#
loop_
_entity_poly.entity_id
_entity_poly.type
_entity_poly.pdbx_seq_one_letter_code
_entity_poly.pdbx_strand_id
1 'polypeptide(L)'
;MKIPEFKSSIIIKILIYLGNGGTMSGESKIIANLKGQFSKFSGIISKRFKKPKQKLIKEIFYGIQASKDVKLSNIARTLKEQQALIKTEDRLSRNLDDEDFTDRINDEICRLAVPKITDDMVIAIDPGDIRKKYAKKMEFLGKVYDGKEE
;
A
#
# COMPACT_ATOMS: atom_id res chain seq x y z
N MET A 1 24.07 -8.17 11.73
CA MET A 1 24.12 -6.94 10.92
C MET A 1 22.80 -6.19 11.13
N LYS A 2 22.80 -5.11 11.93
CA LYS A 2 21.59 -4.32 12.22
C LYS A 2 21.22 -3.51 10.99
N ILE A 3 20.06 -3.80 10.41
CA ILE A 3 19.44 -2.97 9.37
C ILE A 3 19.05 -1.64 10.04
N PRO A 4 19.52 -0.47 9.57
CA PRO A 4 19.22 0.79 10.24
C PRO A 4 17.75 1.16 9.98
N GLU A 5 16.94 1.16 11.04
CA GLU A 5 15.53 1.63 11.07
C GLU A 5 15.35 3.15 10.79
N PHE A 6 16.34 3.83 10.22
CA PHE A 6 16.51 5.27 10.42
C PHE A 6 16.11 6.20 9.26
N LYS A 7 15.37 5.74 8.24
CA LYS A 7 14.85 6.64 7.18
C LYS A 7 13.32 6.71 7.06
N SER A 8 12.60 5.66 7.45
CA SER A 8 11.13 5.63 7.39
C SER A 8 10.45 6.45 8.51
N SER A 9 11.17 6.80 9.57
CA SER A 9 10.63 7.56 10.71
C SER A 9 10.56 9.08 10.42
N ILE A 10 11.54 9.62 9.68
CA ILE A 10 11.59 11.06 9.32
C ILE A 10 10.49 11.43 8.32
N ILE A 11 10.30 10.63 7.26
CA ILE A 11 9.29 10.90 6.21
C ILE A 11 7.88 10.98 6.80
N ILE A 12 7.56 10.14 7.79
CA ILE A 12 6.24 10.12 8.43
C ILE A 12 6.07 11.24 9.46
N LYS A 13 7.12 11.59 10.21
CA LYS A 13 7.07 12.72 11.15
C LYS A 13 6.71 14.02 10.43
N ILE A 14 7.22 14.24 9.23
CA ILE A 14 6.94 15.45 8.44
C ILE A 14 5.52 15.40 7.82
N LEU A 15 5.04 14.23 7.37
CA LEU A 15 3.68 14.07 6.84
C LEU A 15 2.58 14.38 7.88
N ILE A 16 2.85 14.16 9.17
CA ILE A 16 1.96 14.53 10.29
C ILE A 16 2.10 16.03 10.64
N TYR A 17 3.33 16.58 10.66
CA TYR A 17 3.59 17.98 10.99
C TYR A 17 3.03 18.99 9.96
N LEU A 18 2.92 18.61 8.69
CA LEU A 18 2.32 19.47 7.66
C LEU A 18 0.80 19.66 7.80
N GLY A 19 0.14 18.98 8.75
CA GLY A 19 -1.21 19.31 9.19
C GLY A 19 -1.28 20.53 10.12
N ASN A 20 -0.16 20.95 10.71
CA ASN A 20 -0.06 22.06 11.65
C ASN A 20 1.20 22.91 11.33
N GLY A 21 1.09 23.78 10.32
CA GLY A 21 1.83 25.06 10.23
C GLY A 21 3.33 25.12 10.57
N GLY A 22 4.17 24.23 10.02
CA GLY A 22 5.64 24.34 10.13
C GLY A 22 6.33 24.28 8.75
N THR A 23 7.08 25.32 8.41
CA THR A 23 7.76 25.52 7.12
C THR A 23 9.14 24.84 7.06
N MET A 24 9.37 23.97 6.07
CA MET A 24 10.70 23.63 5.53
C MET A 24 10.58 23.39 4.01
N SER A 25 11.00 24.38 3.20
CA SER A 25 10.70 24.48 1.76
C SER A 25 11.23 23.32 0.89
N GLY A 26 12.34 22.68 1.28
CA GLY A 26 12.91 21.52 0.60
C GLY A 26 12.16 20.22 0.86
N GLU A 27 11.78 19.97 2.12
CA GLU A 27 11.01 18.78 2.52
C GLU A 27 9.58 18.81 1.97
N SER A 28 8.95 19.99 1.95
CA SER A 28 7.64 20.20 1.34
C SER A 28 7.61 19.83 -0.14
N LYS A 29 8.68 20.13 -0.89
CA LYS A 29 8.78 19.77 -2.32
C LYS A 29 8.94 18.26 -2.52
N ILE A 30 9.75 17.60 -1.69
CA ILE A 30 9.92 16.14 -1.71
C ILE A 30 8.58 15.45 -1.41
N ILE A 31 7.85 15.93 -0.40
CA ILE A 31 6.55 15.37 -0.01
C ILE A 31 5.50 15.58 -1.09
N ALA A 32 5.45 16.77 -1.70
CA ALA A 32 4.56 17.03 -2.82
C ALA A 32 4.86 16.11 -4.01
N ASN A 33 6.14 15.91 -4.34
CA ASN A 33 6.56 14.98 -5.38
C ASN A 33 6.18 13.53 -5.07
N LEU A 34 6.42 13.06 -3.85
CA LEU A 34 6.04 11.71 -3.41
C LEU A 34 4.52 11.51 -3.49
N LYS A 35 3.73 12.46 -2.97
CA LYS A 35 2.26 12.43 -3.09
C LYS A 35 1.82 12.39 -4.56
N GLY A 36 2.46 13.19 -5.41
CA GLY A 36 2.21 13.20 -6.85
C GLY A 36 2.50 11.86 -7.51
N GLN A 37 3.65 11.25 -7.21
CA GLN A 37 4.02 9.93 -7.73
C GLN A 37 3.05 8.84 -7.26
N PHE A 38 2.69 8.83 -5.97
CA PHE A 38 1.71 7.88 -5.42
C PHE A 38 0.33 8.05 -6.06
N SER A 39 -0.16 9.28 -6.21
CA SER A 39 -1.44 9.55 -6.87
C SER A 39 -1.42 9.16 -8.34
N LYS A 40 -0.29 9.37 -9.03
CA LYS A 40 -0.11 8.96 -10.43
C LYS A 40 -0.10 7.45 -10.54
N PHE A 41 0.68 6.76 -9.70
CA PHE A 41 0.81 5.31 -9.72
C PHE A 41 -0.52 4.62 -9.40
N SER A 42 -1.18 5.00 -8.30
CA SER A 42 -2.51 4.48 -7.95
C SER A 42 -3.55 4.72 -9.05
N GLY A 43 -3.50 5.87 -9.74
CA GLY A 43 -4.35 6.16 -10.89
C GLY A 43 -4.06 5.28 -12.11
N ILE A 44 -2.79 4.94 -12.37
CA ILE A 44 -2.40 4.06 -13.47
C ILE A 44 -2.89 2.64 -13.22
N ILE A 45 -2.57 2.05 -12.06
CA ILE A 45 -2.93 0.65 -11.76
C ILE A 45 -4.44 0.46 -11.61
N SER A 46 -5.19 1.54 -11.33
CA SER A 46 -6.64 1.47 -11.22
C SER A 46 -7.39 1.90 -12.48
N LYS A 47 -6.70 2.27 -13.57
CA LYS A 47 -7.31 2.89 -14.76
C LYS A 47 -8.44 2.06 -15.40
N ARG A 48 -8.33 0.73 -15.37
CA ARG A 48 -9.31 -0.18 -15.98
C ARG A 48 -10.56 -0.43 -15.13
N PHE A 49 -10.59 0.05 -13.89
CA PHE A 49 -11.73 -0.17 -13.00
C PHE A 49 -12.76 0.95 -13.08
N LYS A 50 -13.99 0.67 -12.62
CA LYS A 50 -15.01 1.72 -12.42
C LYS A 50 -14.58 2.69 -11.32
N LYS A 51 -15.16 3.91 -11.33
CA LYS A 51 -14.83 4.99 -10.38
C LYS A 51 -14.86 4.59 -8.90
N PRO A 52 -15.81 3.76 -8.41
CA PRO A 52 -15.80 3.33 -7.02
C PRO A 52 -14.54 2.55 -6.64
N LYS A 53 -14.11 1.61 -7.49
CA LYS A 53 -12.93 0.78 -7.23
C LYS A 53 -11.62 1.56 -7.47
N GLN A 54 -11.60 2.51 -8.40
CA GLN A 54 -10.50 3.50 -8.51
C GLN A 54 -10.30 4.27 -7.19
N LYS A 55 -11.41 4.76 -6.60
CA LYS A 55 -11.38 5.43 -5.31
C LYS A 55 -10.88 4.50 -4.21
N LEU A 56 -11.41 3.27 -4.13
CA LEU A 56 -10.99 2.27 -3.15
C LEU A 56 -9.47 2.01 -3.24
N ILE A 57 -8.95 1.69 -4.42
CA ILE A 57 -7.53 1.37 -4.61
C ILE A 57 -6.67 2.55 -4.13
N LYS A 58 -7.03 3.78 -4.49
CA LYS A 58 -6.33 4.99 -4.04
C LYS A 58 -6.37 5.15 -2.51
N GLU A 59 -7.54 4.94 -1.89
CA GLU A 59 -7.72 5.04 -0.44
C GLU A 59 -6.90 3.99 0.33
N ILE A 60 -6.91 2.74 -0.13
CA ILE A 60 -6.14 1.65 0.46
C ILE A 60 -4.63 1.92 0.31
N PHE A 61 -4.17 2.30 -0.88
CA PHE A 61 -2.75 2.59 -1.12
C PHE A 61 -2.26 3.75 -0.24
N TYR A 62 -3.02 4.83 -0.19
CA TYR A 62 -2.72 5.97 0.67
C TYR A 62 -2.74 5.58 2.15
N GLY A 63 -3.76 4.85 2.60
CA GLY A 63 -3.91 4.51 4.00
C GLY A 63 -2.85 3.54 4.49
N ILE A 64 -2.40 2.57 3.68
CA ILE A 64 -1.26 1.72 4.01
C ILE A 64 0.01 2.56 4.19
N GLN A 65 0.27 3.49 3.26
CA GLN A 65 1.43 4.37 3.35
C GLN A 65 1.37 5.27 4.60
N ALA A 66 0.22 5.87 4.87
CA ALA A 66 0.03 6.82 5.95
C ALA A 66 0.01 6.15 7.34
N SER A 67 -0.61 4.98 7.46
CA SER A 67 -0.73 4.26 8.73
C SER A 67 0.45 3.33 9.02
N LYS A 68 1.22 2.93 8.00
CA LYS A 68 2.17 1.81 8.06
C LYS A 68 1.53 0.50 8.57
N ASP A 69 0.25 0.33 8.27
CA ASP A 69 -0.52 -0.83 8.68
C ASP A 69 -1.48 -1.24 7.54
N VAL A 70 -1.84 -2.52 7.52
CA VAL A 70 -2.81 -3.10 6.59
C VAL A 70 -4.19 -3.26 7.23
N LYS A 71 -4.32 -3.05 8.54
CA LYS A 71 -5.61 -3.09 9.25
C LYS A 71 -6.53 -1.96 8.76
N LEU A 72 -7.73 -2.32 8.33
CA LEU A 72 -8.73 -1.37 7.83
C LEU A 72 -9.08 -0.29 8.84
N SER A 73 -9.16 -0.60 10.14
CA SER A 73 -9.37 0.41 11.18
C SER A 73 -8.28 1.49 11.21
N ASN A 74 -7.01 1.13 10.96
CA ASN A 74 -5.91 2.08 10.92
C ASN A 74 -5.90 2.88 9.61
N ILE A 75 -6.16 2.23 8.48
CA ILE A 75 -6.36 2.88 7.18
C ILE A 75 -7.51 3.90 7.28
N ALA A 76 -8.66 3.51 7.81
CA ALA A 76 -9.84 4.37 7.96
C ALA A 76 -9.54 5.63 8.79
N ARG A 77 -8.76 5.52 9.88
CA ARG A 77 -8.33 6.69 10.68
C ARG A 77 -7.50 7.69 9.87
N THR A 78 -6.71 7.22 8.90
CA THR A 78 -5.89 8.11 8.06
C THR A 78 -6.71 8.87 7.01
N LEU A 79 -7.87 8.35 6.60
CA LEU A 79 -8.73 8.99 5.60
C LEU A 79 -9.44 10.23 6.15
N LYS A 80 -9.59 10.34 7.48
CA LYS A 80 -10.22 11.49 8.19
C LYS A 80 -11.57 11.88 7.58
N GLU A 81 -12.39 10.89 7.22
CA GLU A 81 -13.75 11.14 6.74
C GLU A 81 -14.64 11.66 7.87
N GLN A 82 -15.68 12.43 7.53
CA GLN A 82 -16.60 13.02 8.52
C GLN A 82 -17.52 12.00 9.20
N GLN A 83 -17.75 10.86 8.55
CA GLN A 83 -18.60 9.80 9.08
C GLN A 83 -17.92 9.05 10.24
N ALA A 84 -18.72 8.31 11.02
CA ALA A 84 -18.18 7.47 12.08
C ALA A 84 -17.16 6.46 11.54
N LEU A 85 -16.05 6.28 12.26
CA LEU A 85 -14.92 5.42 11.84
C LEU A 85 -15.36 4.02 11.39
N ILE A 86 -16.29 3.41 12.13
CA ILE A 86 -16.84 2.09 11.82
C ILE A 86 -17.52 2.06 10.43
N LYS A 87 -18.18 3.14 10.01
CA LYS A 87 -18.83 3.22 8.70
C LYS A 87 -17.81 3.30 7.56
N THR A 88 -16.70 4.00 7.77
CA THR A 88 -15.58 4.01 6.82
C THR A 88 -14.94 2.62 6.72
N GLU A 89 -14.68 1.97 7.86
CA GLU A 89 -14.13 0.62 7.90
C GLU A 89 -15.05 -0.39 7.19
N ASP A 90 -16.34 -0.41 7.52
CA ASP A 90 -17.35 -1.28 6.87
C ASP A 90 -17.44 -1.03 5.36
N ARG A 91 -17.32 0.22 4.92
CA ARG A 91 -17.30 0.58 3.50
C ARG A 91 -16.06 0.01 2.82
N LEU A 92 -14.88 0.18 3.41
CA LEU A 92 -13.63 -0.34 2.84
C LEU A 92 -13.67 -1.86 2.76
N SER A 93 -14.10 -2.52 3.85
CA SER A 93 -14.22 -3.98 3.92
C SER A 93 -15.14 -4.52 2.83
N ARG A 94 -16.38 -4.00 2.72
CA ARG A 94 -17.33 -4.45 1.69
C ARG A 94 -16.83 -4.23 0.27
N ASN A 95 -16.19 -3.10 -0.02
CA ASN A 95 -15.68 -2.83 -1.36
C ASN A 95 -14.46 -3.69 -1.73
N LEU A 96 -13.69 -4.15 -0.73
CA LEU A 96 -12.60 -5.11 -0.94
C LEU A 96 -13.13 -6.53 -1.18
N ASP A 97 -14.20 -6.91 -0.51
CA ASP A 97 -14.84 -8.23 -0.62
C ASP A 97 -15.68 -8.42 -1.90
N ASP A 98 -16.19 -7.31 -2.46
CA ASP A 98 -17.12 -7.31 -3.61
C ASP A 98 -16.55 -7.92 -4.91
N GLU A 99 -15.25 -7.71 -5.20
CA GLU A 99 -14.64 -8.21 -6.43
C GLU A 99 -13.13 -8.31 -6.24
N ASP A 100 -12.56 -9.49 -6.56
CA ASP A 100 -11.12 -9.68 -6.66
C ASP A 100 -10.57 -8.93 -7.88
N PHE A 101 -9.59 -8.10 -7.63
CA PHE A 101 -8.94 -7.26 -8.62
C PHE A 101 -7.44 -7.56 -8.75
N THR A 102 -6.95 -8.65 -8.14
CA THR A 102 -5.55 -9.05 -8.11
C THR A 102 -4.96 -9.17 -9.51
N ASP A 103 -5.56 -10.00 -10.37
CA ASP A 103 -5.08 -10.24 -11.73
C ASP A 103 -5.07 -8.95 -12.57
N ARG A 104 -6.12 -8.13 -12.47
CA ARG A 104 -6.21 -6.88 -13.23
C ARG A 104 -5.17 -5.84 -12.78
N ILE A 105 -4.83 -5.80 -11.49
CA ILE A 105 -3.73 -4.97 -10.99
C ILE A 105 -2.39 -5.52 -11.50
N ASN A 106 -2.17 -6.83 -11.44
CA ASN A 106 -0.96 -7.47 -11.93
C ASN A 106 -0.76 -7.24 -13.43
N ASP A 107 -1.83 -7.33 -14.23
CA ASP A 107 -1.81 -7.02 -15.66
C ASP A 107 -1.36 -5.58 -15.93
N GLU A 108 -1.87 -4.61 -15.17
CA GLU A 108 -1.44 -3.22 -15.29
C GLU A 108 0.02 -3.02 -14.89
N ILE A 109 0.51 -3.73 -13.87
CA ILE A 109 1.92 -3.71 -13.47
C ILE A 109 2.79 -4.33 -14.57
N CYS A 110 2.44 -5.51 -15.08
CA CYS A 110 3.12 -6.18 -16.17
C CYS A 110 3.15 -5.31 -17.43
N ARG A 111 2.02 -4.68 -17.80
CA ARG A 111 1.95 -3.75 -18.93
C ARG A 111 2.93 -2.58 -18.79
N LEU A 112 3.18 -2.10 -17.57
CA LEU A 112 4.18 -1.05 -17.30
C LEU A 112 5.62 -1.56 -17.28
N ALA A 113 5.82 -2.85 -16.97
CA ALA A 113 7.12 -3.49 -16.87
C ALA A 113 7.64 -3.96 -18.22
N VAL A 114 6.79 -4.58 -19.06
CA VAL A 114 7.16 -5.20 -20.35
C VAL A 114 8.05 -4.32 -21.23
N PRO A 115 7.75 -3.03 -21.49
CA PRO A 115 8.59 -2.20 -22.36
C PRO A 115 9.97 -1.86 -21.78
N LYS A 116 10.23 -2.20 -20.51
CA LYS A 116 11.49 -1.92 -19.80
C LYS A 116 12.38 -3.15 -19.69
N ILE A 117 11.89 -4.32 -20.12
CA ILE A 117 12.64 -5.58 -20.08
C ILE A 117 13.46 -5.68 -21.36
N THR A 118 14.72 -6.08 -21.22
CA THR A 118 15.66 -6.31 -22.33
C THR A 118 16.13 -7.76 -22.32
N ASP A 119 16.65 -8.25 -23.45
CA ASP A 119 17.07 -9.65 -23.60
C ASP A 119 18.25 -10.04 -22.68
N ASP A 120 19.04 -9.06 -22.24
CA ASP A 120 20.16 -9.22 -21.31
C ASP A 120 19.79 -8.99 -19.84
N MET A 121 18.52 -8.66 -19.53
CA MET A 121 18.08 -8.41 -18.17
C MET A 121 18.02 -9.71 -17.35
N VAL A 122 18.71 -9.73 -16.21
CA VAL A 122 18.58 -10.81 -15.22
C VAL A 122 17.35 -10.59 -14.36
N ILE A 123 16.44 -11.56 -14.34
CA ILE A 123 15.28 -11.56 -13.45
C ILE A 123 15.64 -12.30 -12.15
N ALA A 124 15.75 -11.55 -11.05
CA ALA A 124 15.88 -12.12 -9.72
C ALA A 124 14.51 -12.49 -9.17
N ILE A 125 14.33 -13.75 -8.77
CA ILE A 125 13.09 -14.27 -8.19
C ILE A 125 13.41 -14.74 -6.78
N ASP A 126 12.76 -14.13 -5.79
CA ASP A 126 12.81 -14.55 -4.39
C ASP A 126 11.40 -14.93 -3.93
N PRO A 127 11.06 -16.23 -3.88
CA PRO A 127 9.76 -16.68 -3.41
C PRO A 127 9.71 -16.57 -1.87
N GLY A 128 9.40 -15.36 -1.38
CA GLY A 128 9.20 -15.10 0.04
C GLY A 128 7.81 -15.50 0.52
N ASP A 129 7.73 -16.13 1.70
CA ASP A 129 6.46 -16.47 2.36
C ASP A 129 5.98 -15.36 3.29
N ILE A 130 4.66 -15.10 3.30
CA ILE A 130 4.04 -14.20 4.28
C ILE A 130 3.63 -14.99 5.52
N ARG A 131 4.45 -14.94 6.58
CA ARG A 131 4.13 -15.57 7.87
C ARG A 131 2.99 -14.85 8.59
N LYS A 132 1.87 -15.53 8.82
CA LYS A 132 0.78 -15.07 9.70
C LYS A 132 0.62 -15.99 10.91
N LYS A 133 1.44 -15.78 11.94
CA LYS A 133 1.54 -16.63 13.15
C LYS A 133 0.20 -16.98 13.81
N TYR A 134 -0.77 -16.08 13.75
CA TYR A 134 -2.08 -16.24 14.41
C TYR A 134 -3.22 -16.58 13.44
N ALA A 135 -2.95 -16.72 12.13
CA ALA A 135 -3.98 -17.06 11.16
C ALA A 135 -4.39 -18.54 11.30
N LYS A 136 -5.69 -18.77 11.53
CA LYS A 136 -6.25 -20.14 11.64
C LYS A 136 -7.00 -20.57 10.38
N LYS A 137 -7.54 -19.61 9.62
CA LYS A 137 -8.32 -19.81 8.39
C LYS A 137 -8.12 -18.60 7.47
N MET A 138 -7.68 -18.85 6.24
CA MET A 138 -7.66 -17.92 5.11
C MET A 138 -7.35 -18.71 3.84
N GLU A 139 -7.63 -18.11 2.67
CA GLU A 139 -7.21 -18.70 1.40
C GLU A 139 -5.68 -18.83 1.35
N PHE A 140 -5.21 -19.92 0.72
CA PHE A 140 -3.79 -20.22 0.56
C PHE A 140 -3.00 -20.31 1.88
N LEU A 141 -3.66 -20.55 3.02
CA LEU A 141 -2.99 -20.80 4.30
C LEU A 141 -2.24 -22.14 4.24
N GLY A 142 -0.93 -22.07 4.05
CA GLY A 142 -0.02 -23.23 4.02
C GLY A 142 0.84 -23.33 5.28
N LYS A 143 1.52 -24.47 5.43
CA LYS A 143 2.63 -24.59 6.38
C LYS A 143 3.83 -23.82 5.82
N VAL A 144 4.37 -22.89 6.60
CA VAL A 144 5.65 -22.25 6.29
C VAL A 144 6.76 -23.13 6.85
N TYR A 145 7.62 -23.63 5.98
CA TYR A 145 8.77 -24.45 6.36
C TYR A 145 9.99 -23.54 6.53
N ASP A 146 10.04 -22.82 7.63
CA ASP A 146 11.21 -22.03 8.00
C ASP A 146 12.14 -22.91 8.85
N GLY A 147 13.42 -22.96 8.50
CA GLY A 147 14.42 -23.85 9.10
C GLY A 147 14.78 -23.52 10.56
N LYS A 148 14.09 -22.57 11.20
CA LYS A 148 14.27 -22.21 12.61
C LYS A 148 12.97 -21.69 13.23
N GLU A 149 12.39 -22.49 14.11
CA GLU A 149 11.69 -22.09 15.35
C GLU A 149 11.35 -23.40 16.10
N GLU A 150 12.25 -23.81 17.01
CA GLU A 150 11.86 -24.47 18.27
C GLU A 150 11.29 -23.41 19.22
#